data_AF-A0A9W6MY58-F1
#
_entry.id   AF-A0A9W6MY58-F1
#
_cell.length_a   1.000
_cell.length_b   1.000
_cell.length_c   1.000
_cell.angle_alpha   90.00
_cell.angle_beta   90.00
_cell.angle_gamma   90.00
#
_symmetry.space_group_name_H-M   'P 1'
#
loop_
_entity.id
_entity.type
_entity.pdbx_description
1 polymer ?
#
loop_
_entity_poly.entity_id
_entity_poly.type
_entity_poly.pdbx_seq_one_letter_code
_entity_poly.pdbx_strand_id
1 'polypeptide(L)'
;MGIDDRVPDIVRAKFARAQTLYLMGWIDLDVLKAGELAALIALELTLMDRYGDQIPKNRRSFATLLTHMADVDGLTDGNIPMILRTGGTAIGFVTGQAKPSLSQRRNSMAHGDPFDGLPVGGLLELVRDLINYAYRDFIANAPPRLSHESPG
;
A
#
# COMPACT_ATOMS: atom_id res chain seq x y z
N MET A 1 12.61 -6.34 -2.28
CA MET A 1 11.32 -5.80 -1.81
C MET A 1 10.95 -4.63 -2.70
N GLY A 2 9.99 -4.79 -3.61
CA GLY A 2 9.57 -3.72 -4.50
C GLY A 2 8.14 -3.96 -4.98
N ILE A 3 7.51 -2.92 -5.51
CA ILE A 3 6.27 -3.07 -6.27
C ILE A 3 6.62 -3.36 -7.73
N ASP A 4 5.76 -4.07 -8.46
CA ASP A 4 6.03 -4.51 -9.84
C ASP A 4 6.32 -3.31 -10.76
N ASP A 5 7.30 -3.43 -11.64
CA ASP A 5 7.74 -2.33 -12.52
C ASP A 5 6.62 -1.84 -13.47
N ARG A 6 5.60 -2.66 -13.71
CA ARG A 6 4.43 -2.28 -14.52
C ARG A 6 3.45 -1.38 -13.77
N VAL A 7 3.50 -1.32 -12.44
CA VAL A 7 2.70 -0.36 -11.66
C VAL A 7 3.05 1.06 -12.12
N PRO A 8 2.10 2.00 -12.29
CA PRO A 8 2.38 3.35 -12.79
C PRO A 8 3.50 4.10 -12.05
N ASP A 9 4.29 4.88 -12.80
CA ASP A 9 5.50 5.58 -12.32
C ASP A 9 5.24 6.44 -11.08
N ILE A 10 4.11 7.13 -11.02
CA ILE A 10 3.75 7.99 -9.88
C ILE A 10 3.58 7.20 -8.58
N VAL A 11 3.03 5.99 -8.65
CA VAL A 11 2.90 5.10 -7.50
C VAL A 11 4.26 4.52 -7.13
N ARG A 12 5.06 4.10 -8.13
CA ARG A 12 6.43 3.62 -7.91
C ARG A 12 7.31 4.66 -7.23
N ALA A 13 7.28 5.90 -7.68
CA ALA A 13 8.05 6.99 -7.10
C ALA A 13 7.63 7.30 -5.65
N LYS A 14 6.32 7.26 -5.33
CA LYS A 14 5.84 7.48 -3.96
C LYS A 14 6.23 6.35 -3.03
N PHE A 15 6.10 5.09 -3.47
CA PHE A 15 6.52 3.95 -2.67
C PHE A 15 8.04 3.90 -2.47
N ALA A 16 8.82 4.18 -3.53
CA ALA A 16 10.28 4.27 -3.43
C ALA A 16 10.71 5.33 -2.40
N ARG A 17 10.02 6.48 -2.35
CA ARG A 17 10.25 7.50 -1.31
C ARG A 17 9.98 6.96 0.09
N ALA A 18 8.90 6.19 0.28
CA ALA A 18 8.63 5.53 1.55
C ALA A 18 9.77 4.56 1.94
N GLN A 19 10.28 3.77 0.99
CA GLN A 19 11.42 2.88 1.24
C GLN A 19 12.68 3.65 1.67
N THR A 20 13.00 4.76 0.99
CA THR A 20 14.13 5.62 1.37
C THR A 20 13.98 6.16 2.79
N LEU A 21 12.78 6.61 3.17
CA LEU A 21 12.51 7.10 4.51
C LEU A 21 12.63 6.00 5.57
N TYR A 22 12.17 4.79 5.29
CA TYR A 22 12.37 3.64 6.19
C TYR A 22 13.85 3.28 6.37
N LEU A 23 14.67 3.39 5.32
CA LEU A 23 16.12 3.18 5.43
C LEU A 23 16.79 4.25 6.30
N MET A 24 16.38 5.52 6.17
CA MET A 24 16.87 6.60 7.03
C MET A 24 16.31 6.51 8.46
N GLY A 25 15.17 5.86 8.64
CA GLY A 25 14.51 5.63 9.93
C GLY A 25 15.36 4.92 10.98
N TRP A 26 16.41 4.21 10.55
CA TRP A 26 17.39 3.61 11.47
C TRP A 26 18.25 4.64 12.22
N ILE A 27 18.35 5.85 11.69
CA ILE A 27 19.10 6.97 12.30
C ILE A 27 18.17 7.80 13.19
N ASP A 28 16.93 8.00 12.74
CA ASP A 28 15.91 8.79 13.42
C ASP A 28 14.53 8.14 13.24
N LEU A 29 13.92 7.71 14.34
CA LEU A 29 12.64 7.00 14.30
C LEU A 29 11.48 7.90 13.84
N ASP A 30 11.59 9.22 13.97
CA ASP A 30 10.58 10.14 13.46
C ASP A 30 10.57 10.11 11.92
N VAL A 31 11.74 9.94 11.29
CA VAL A 31 11.85 9.76 9.84
C VAL A 31 11.15 8.46 9.39
N LEU A 32 11.15 7.43 10.24
CA LEU A 32 10.43 6.19 9.93
C LEU A 32 8.92 6.43 9.86
N LYS A 33 8.35 7.25 10.75
CA LYS A 33 6.94 7.66 10.70
C LYS A 33 6.62 8.45 9.43
N ALA A 34 7.50 9.34 8.97
CA ALA A 34 7.33 9.98 7.67
C ALA A 34 7.26 8.94 6.53
N GLY A 35 8.06 7.86 6.63
CA GLY A 35 8.00 6.72 5.72
C GLY A 35 6.66 5.98 5.75
N GLU A 36 6.07 5.76 6.92
CA GLU A 36 4.75 5.14 7.08
C GLU A 36 3.66 5.95 6.37
N LEU A 37 3.67 7.26 6.58
CA LEU A 37 2.72 8.17 5.94
C LEU A 37 2.91 8.16 4.42
N ALA A 38 4.15 8.20 3.95
CA ALA A 38 4.45 8.14 2.52
C ALA A 38 3.94 6.83 1.88
N ALA A 39 4.07 5.69 2.59
CA ALA A 39 3.54 4.41 2.16
C ALA A 39 2.00 4.43 2.08
N LEU A 40 1.32 4.93 3.12
CA LEU A 40 -0.14 5.02 3.14
C LEU A 40 -0.69 5.95 2.05
N ILE A 41 0.00 7.04 1.73
CA ILE A 41 -0.34 7.93 0.61
C ILE A 41 -0.16 7.22 -0.74
N ALA A 42 0.90 6.43 -0.91
CA ALA A 42 1.10 5.63 -2.11
C ALA A 42 -0.02 4.58 -2.30
N LEU A 43 -0.44 3.95 -1.20
CA LEU A 43 -1.57 3.02 -1.20
C LEU A 43 -2.87 3.75 -1.55
N GLU A 44 -3.17 4.88 -0.91
CA GLU A 44 -4.39 5.63 -1.20
C GLU A 44 -4.47 6.07 -2.67
N LEU A 45 -3.36 6.56 -3.24
CA LEU A 45 -3.31 6.88 -4.67
C LEU A 45 -3.59 5.64 -5.53
N THR A 46 -3.03 4.50 -5.17
CA THR A 46 -3.26 3.23 -5.86
C THR A 46 -4.73 2.84 -5.85
N LEU A 47 -5.37 2.87 -4.68
CA LEU A 47 -6.78 2.50 -4.58
C LEU A 47 -7.68 3.51 -5.32
N MET A 48 -7.33 4.80 -5.26
CA MET A 48 -8.02 5.84 -6.00
C MET A 48 -7.95 5.60 -7.52
N ASP A 49 -6.80 5.19 -8.04
CA ASP A 49 -6.62 4.84 -9.46
C ASP A 49 -7.43 3.59 -9.85
N ARG A 50 -7.36 2.52 -9.05
CA ARG A 50 -7.97 1.23 -9.40
C ARG A 50 -9.47 1.14 -9.16
N TYR A 51 -9.95 1.76 -8.09
CA TYR A 51 -11.34 1.62 -7.62
C TYR A 51 -12.09 2.94 -7.59
N GLY A 52 -11.42 4.08 -7.78
CA GLY A 52 -12.04 5.39 -7.67
C GLY A 52 -13.30 5.50 -8.51
N ASP A 53 -13.22 5.18 -9.80
CA ASP A 53 -14.34 5.34 -10.73
C ASP A 53 -15.53 4.40 -10.46
N GLN A 54 -15.33 3.36 -9.66
CA GLN A 54 -16.39 2.43 -9.23
C GLN A 54 -17.18 2.97 -8.02
N ILE A 55 -16.66 4.01 -7.36
CA ILE A 55 -17.24 4.57 -6.13
C ILE A 55 -17.68 6.03 -6.37
N PRO A 56 -18.92 6.40 -6.01
CA PRO A 56 -19.40 7.77 -6.09
C PRO A 56 -18.47 8.75 -5.36
N LYS A 57 -18.17 9.88 -6.00
CA LYS A 57 -17.18 10.87 -5.51
C LYS A 57 -17.41 11.32 -4.06
N ASN A 58 -18.67 11.47 -3.64
CA ASN A 58 -19.04 11.89 -2.28
C ASN A 58 -18.84 10.81 -1.20
N ARG A 59 -18.63 9.54 -1.59
CA ARG A 59 -18.39 8.41 -0.68
C ARG A 59 -16.96 7.87 -0.79
N ARG A 60 -16.14 8.46 -1.65
CA ARG A 60 -14.80 7.98 -1.99
C ARG A 60 -13.78 8.43 -0.93
N SER A 61 -13.78 7.73 0.21
CA SER A 61 -12.78 7.88 1.27
C SER A 61 -11.74 6.77 1.20
N PHE A 62 -10.56 6.99 1.81
CA PHE A 62 -9.53 5.94 1.92
C PHE A 62 -10.06 4.66 2.59
N ALA A 63 -10.88 4.81 3.64
CA ALA A 63 -11.52 3.67 4.29
C ALA A 63 -12.46 2.91 3.34
N THR A 64 -13.30 3.63 2.59
CA THR A 64 -14.23 3.02 1.63
C THR A 64 -13.49 2.29 0.51
N LEU A 65 -12.39 2.85 0.03
CA LEU A 65 -11.54 2.23 -0.98
C LEU A 65 -10.88 0.93 -0.47
N LEU A 66 -10.38 0.93 0.77
CA LEU A 66 -9.83 -0.27 1.42
C LEU A 66 -10.90 -1.35 1.61
N THR A 67 -12.09 -0.98 2.08
CA THR A 67 -13.22 -1.91 2.21
C THR A 67 -13.63 -2.46 0.85
N HIS A 68 -13.68 -1.63 -0.20
CA HIS A 68 -13.98 -2.10 -1.55
C HIS A 68 -12.98 -3.15 -2.05
N MET A 69 -11.68 -2.94 -1.78
CA MET A 69 -10.63 -3.91 -2.11
C MET A 69 -10.85 -5.28 -1.45
N ALA A 70 -11.36 -5.30 -0.22
CA ALA A 70 -11.69 -6.54 0.49
C ALA A 70 -13.01 -7.16 0.00
N ASP A 71 -14.09 -6.38 0.06
CA ASP A 71 -15.45 -6.91 -0.06
C ASP A 71 -15.88 -7.12 -1.52
N VAL A 72 -15.39 -6.28 -2.44
CA VAL A 72 -15.79 -6.32 -3.86
C VAL A 72 -14.68 -6.94 -4.71
N ASP A 73 -13.43 -6.52 -4.50
CA ASP A 73 -12.29 -7.01 -5.28
C ASP A 73 -11.75 -8.36 -4.76
N GLY A 74 -12.21 -8.80 -3.59
CA GLY A 74 -11.99 -10.15 -3.07
C GLY A 74 -10.64 -10.35 -2.36
N LEU A 75 -10.05 -9.28 -1.80
CA LEU A 75 -8.80 -9.40 -1.04
C LEU A 75 -9.01 -10.27 0.20
N THR A 76 -8.17 -11.30 0.31
CA THR A 76 -8.05 -12.15 1.50
C THR A 76 -6.60 -12.21 1.98
N ASP A 77 -6.35 -12.71 3.20
CA ASP A 77 -4.99 -12.92 3.71
C ASP A 77 -4.15 -13.84 2.80
N GLY A 78 -4.80 -14.75 2.07
CA GLY A 78 -4.15 -15.62 1.08
C GLY A 78 -3.57 -14.87 -0.13
N ASN A 79 -3.92 -13.60 -0.30
CA ASN A 79 -3.41 -12.74 -1.36
C ASN A 79 -2.27 -11.82 -0.88
N ILE A 80 -1.86 -11.92 0.38
CA ILE A 80 -0.88 -11.00 1.00
C ILE A 80 0.42 -11.79 1.27
N PRO A 81 1.44 -11.70 0.39
CA PRO A 81 2.68 -12.46 0.52
C PRO A 81 3.37 -12.39 1.88
N MET A 82 3.37 -11.23 2.56
CA MET A 82 3.94 -11.15 3.90
C MET A 82 3.18 -12.02 4.91
N ILE A 83 1.85 -12.07 4.85
CA ILE A 83 1.01 -12.87 5.75
C ILE A 83 1.22 -14.36 5.47
N LEU A 84 1.31 -14.76 4.20
CA LEU A 84 1.66 -16.14 3.84
C LEU A 84 3.02 -16.57 4.40
N ARG A 85 3.99 -15.65 4.48
CA ARG A 85 5.35 -15.93 4.94
C ARG A 85 5.48 -15.94 6.46
N THR A 86 4.81 -15.01 7.15
CA THR A 86 4.98 -14.81 8.60
C THR A 86 3.84 -15.38 9.43
N GLY A 87 2.74 -15.78 8.80
CA GLY A 87 1.46 -16.01 9.48
C GLY A 87 0.79 -14.71 9.92
N GLY A 88 -0.41 -14.84 10.51
CA GLY A 88 -1.22 -13.73 11.02
C GLY A 88 -2.40 -13.36 10.10
N THR A 89 -2.94 -12.16 10.29
CA THR A 89 -4.02 -11.60 9.47
C THR A 89 -3.85 -10.09 9.32
N ALA A 90 -4.15 -9.57 8.14
CA ALA A 90 -4.16 -8.15 7.83
C ALA A 90 -5.56 -7.64 7.45
N ILE A 91 -6.49 -8.51 7.07
CA ILE A 91 -7.83 -8.12 6.60
C ILE A 91 -8.57 -7.25 7.61
N GLY A 92 -8.46 -7.55 8.91
CA GLY A 92 -9.08 -6.72 9.94
C GLY A 92 -8.60 -5.26 9.92
N PHE A 93 -7.34 -5.00 9.62
CA PHE A 93 -6.81 -3.63 9.53
C PHE A 93 -7.20 -2.92 8.23
N VAL A 94 -7.46 -3.67 7.16
CA VAL A 94 -7.95 -3.17 5.87
C VAL A 94 -9.43 -2.79 5.98
N THR A 95 -10.27 -3.68 6.52
CA THR A 95 -11.73 -3.48 6.64
C THR A 95 -12.11 -2.59 7.82
N GLY A 96 -11.19 -2.33 8.75
CA GLY A 96 -11.43 -1.52 9.94
C GLY A 96 -11.98 -2.28 11.15
N GLN A 97 -12.08 -3.62 11.06
CA GLN A 97 -12.46 -4.48 12.19
C GLN A 97 -11.39 -4.50 13.29
N ALA A 98 -10.11 -4.40 12.92
CA ALA A 98 -8.98 -4.30 13.83
C ALA A 98 -8.49 -2.85 13.94
N LYS A 99 -8.11 -2.43 15.16
CA LYS A 99 -7.73 -1.05 15.47
C LYS A 99 -6.28 -0.93 15.97
N PRO A 100 -5.58 0.17 15.64
CA PRO A 100 -6.01 1.19 14.67
C PRO A 100 -5.90 0.63 13.24
N SER A 101 -6.96 0.86 12.44
CA SER A 101 -7.03 0.44 11.05
C SER A 101 -6.06 1.25 10.17
N LEU A 102 -5.82 0.80 8.93
CA LEU A 102 -4.99 1.55 7.98
C LEU A 102 -5.53 2.96 7.72
N SER A 103 -6.85 3.10 7.60
CA SER A 103 -7.50 4.40 7.43
C SER A 103 -7.38 5.29 8.66
N GLN A 104 -7.50 4.73 9.87
CA GLN A 104 -7.31 5.46 11.12
C GLN A 104 -5.86 5.93 11.28
N ARG A 105 -4.88 5.07 10.96
CA ARG A 105 -3.46 5.43 10.98
C ARG A 105 -3.17 6.59 10.03
N ARG A 106 -3.59 6.47 8.76
CA ARG A 106 -3.43 7.53 7.75
C ARG A 106 -4.06 8.84 8.23
N ASN A 107 -5.29 8.81 8.75
CA ASN A 107 -5.98 10.01 9.21
C ASN A 107 -5.34 10.63 10.45
N SER A 108 -4.87 9.82 11.40
CA SER A 108 -4.16 10.30 12.58
C SER A 108 -2.88 11.05 12.19
N MET A 109 -2.15 10.55 11.19
CA MET A 109 -0.92 11.20 10.73
C MET A 109 -1.18 12.43 9.87
N ALA A 110 -2.33 12.49 9.19
CA ALA A 110 -2.71 13.64 8.37
C ALA A 110 -3.28 14.82 9.18
N HIS A 111 -3.86 14.55 10.36
CA HIS A 111 -4.61 15.54 11.14
C HIS A 111 -4.11 15.72 12.59
N GLY A 112 -3.31 14.78 13.09
CA GLY A 112 -2.62 14.86 14.39
C GLY A 112 -1.12 15.09 14.20
N ASP A 113 -0.33 14.66 15.18
CA ASP A 113 1.12 14.62 15.04
C ASP A 113 1.53 13.39 14.21
N PRO A 114 2.11 13.56 13.00
CA PRO A 114 2.53 12.44 12.16
C PRO A 114 3.65 11.60 12.79
N PHE A 115 4.38 12.14 13.76
CA PHE A 115 5.51 11.49 14.41
C PHE A 115 5.15 10.84 15.74
N ASP A 116 3.90 11.00 16.21
CA ASP A 116 3.46 10.39 17.46
C ASP A 116 3.31 8.86 17.36
N GLY A 117 3.71 8.20 18.45
CA GLY A 117 3.67 6.75 18.62
C GLY A 117 4.82 5.98 17.96
N LEU A 118 4.94 4.70 18.32
CA LEU A 118 5.97 3.82 17.78
C LEU A 118 5.69 3.41 16.32
N PRO A 119 6.74 3.07 15.54
CA PRO A 119 6.61 2.41 14.26
C PRO A 119 5.72 1.15 14.29
N VAL A 120 5.04 0.90 13.18
CA VAL A 120 4.16 -0.25 12.97
C VAL A 120 4.93 -1.34 12.22
N GLY A 121 5.20 -2.43 12.92
CA GLY A 121 5.84 -3.60 12.32
C GLY A 121 5.09 -4.09 11.08
N GLY A 122 5.82 -4.23 9.97
CA GLY A 122 5.28 -4.80 8.72
C GLY A 122 4.43 -3.86 7.86
N LEU A 123 4.19 -2.59 8.25
CA LEU A 123 3.31 -1.70 7.49
C LEU A 123 3.80 -1.45 6.05
N LEU A 124 5.10 -1.21 5.85
CA LEU A 124 5.67 -0.99 4.53
C LEU A 124 5.47 -2.22 3.61
N GLU A 125 5.65 -3.42 4.17
CA GLU A 125 5.46 -4.67 3.44
C GLU A 125 3.99 -4.93 3.12
N LEU A 126 3.09 -4.62 4.06
CA LEU A 126 1.67 -4.75 3.84
C LEU A 126 1.23 -3.81 2.72
N VAL A 127 1.64 -2.54 2.78
CA VAL A 127 1.36 -1.57 1.72
C VAL A 127 1.88 -2.04 0.36
N ARG A 128 3.11 -2.57 0.28
CA ARG A 128 3.66 -3.14 -0.97
C ARG A 128 2.73 -4.21 -1.53
N ASP A 129 2.33 -5.15 -0.69
CA ASP A 129 1.53 -6.31 -1.08
C ASP A 129 0.13 -5.87 -1.54
N LEU A 130 -0.47 -4.88 -0.85
CA LEU A 130 -1.74 -4.30 -1.24
C LEU A 130 -1.67 -3.52 -2.57
N ILE A 131 -0.59 -2.76 -2.81
CA ILE A 131 -0.38 -2.08 -4.09
C ILE A 131 -0.29 -3.11 -5.22
N ASN A 132 0.54 -4.15 -5.06
CA ASN A 132 0.69 -5.20 -6.07
C ASN A 132 -0.63 -5.94 -6.31
N TYR A 133 -1.40 -6.21 -5.25
CA TYR A 133 -2.72 -6.82 -5.39
C TYR A 133 -3.67 -5.94 -6.19
N ALA A 134 -3.77 -4.64 -5.89
CA ALA A 134 -4.69 -3.75 -6.59
C ALA A 134 -4.38 -3.63 -8.09
N TYR A 135 -3.10 -3.79 -8.48
CA TYR A 135 -2.67 -3.80 -9.88
C TYR A 135 -2.58 -5.22 -10.49
N ARG A 136 -2.93 -6.29 -9.78
CA ARG A 136 -2.66 -7.68 -10.23
C ARG A 136 -3.22 -7.99 -11.63
N ASP A 137 -4.42 -7.53 -11.95
CA ASP A 137 -5.03 -7.76 -13.26
C ASP A 137 -4.40 -6.88 -14.33
N PHE A 138 -4.03 -5.64 -13.99
CA PHE A 138 -3.29 -4.76 -14.90
C PHE A 138 -1.93 -5.37 -15.26
N ILE A 139 -1.24 -5.89 -14.24
CA ILE A 139 0.03 -6.58 -14.35
C ILE A 139 -0.13 -7.85 -15.20
N ALA A 140 -1.12 -8.69 -14.91
CA ALA A 140 -1.38 -9.94 -15.65
C ALA A 140 -1.74 -9.70 -17.12
N ASN A 141 -2.44 -8.61 -17.43
CA ASN A 141 -2.85 -8.25 -18.79
C ASN A 141 -1.81 -7.42 -19.56
N ALA A 142 -0.70 -7.03 -18.93
CA ALA A 142 0.37 -6.33 -19.62
C ALA A 142 1.12 -7.29 -20.56
N PRO A 143 1.54 -6.82 -21.75
CA PRO A 143 2.29 -7.65 -22.68
C PRO A 143 3.56 -8.21 -22.01
N PRO A 144 3.98 -9.45 -22.36
CA PRO A 144 5.23 -10.02 -21.88
C PRO A 144 6.38 -9.07 -22.18
N ARG A 145 7.32 -8.96 -21.23
CA ARG A 145 8.52 -8.15 -21.40
C ARG A 145 9.22 -8.60 -22.69
N LEU A 146 9.37 -7.71 -23.67
CA LEU A 146 10.28 -7.96 -24.78
C LEU A 146 11.67 -8.08 -24.16
N SER A 147 12.20 -9.30 -24.10
CA SER A 147 13.59 -9.53 -23.76
C SER A 147 14.42 -8.75 -24.76
N HIS A 148 15.03 -7.63 -24.33
CA HIS A 148 16.08 -7.01 -25.11
C HIS A 148 17.18 -8.07 -25.30
N GLU A 149 17.22 -8.66 -26.49
CA GLU A 149 18.42 -9.31 -27.00
C GLU A 149 19.52 -8.23 -26.99
N SER A 150 20.55 -8.45 -26.17
CA SER A 150 21.79 -7.70 -26.29
C SER A 150 22.35 -7.96 -27.69
N PRO A 151 22.68 -6.93 -28.49
CA PRO A 151 23.58 -7.11 -29.61
C PRO A 151 24.95 -7.54 -29.05
N GLY A 152 25.50 -8.61 -29.61
CA GLY A 152 26.81 -9.17 -29.23
C GLY A 152 28.00 -8.29 -29.58
#